data_AF-A0A845ZRX6-F1
#
_entry.id   AF-A0A845ZRX6-F1
#
_cell.length_a   1.000
_cell.length_b   1.000
_cell.length_c   1.000
_cell.angle_alpha   90.00
_cell.angle_beta   90.00
_cell.angle_gamma   90.00
#
_symmetry.space_group_name_H-M   'P 1'
#
loop_
_entity.id
_entity.type
_entity.pdbx_description
1 polymer ?
#
loop_
_entity_poly.entity_id
_entity_poly.type
_entity_poly.pdbx_seq_one_letter_code
_entity_poly.pdbx_strand_id
1 'polypeptide(L)'
;MDLVTLQNKLDNISFFVLFVTMLIYWVGAAFPKIPYLSPLGISGMATANLCTATLLGARWLEAGYFPISNLYESLFFLTWGITTVHLIAENMSRSRLVGVATAPVAMGITAFAALSLPPDMQESAPLVPALKSNWLMMHVSIMMLSYATLMVGALVAIAFLVITRGQNVELRGSSVGTGGYRSKNNLPNNLPGNSNFKLQRNGNDPISQAVVTSDTSSPLAELGQSNAASTTAVLDLVTTPDSPLPSVSTAPTLSPQRLSIADTLDNISYRIIGLGFPLLTIGIIAGAVWANEA
;
A
#
# COMPACT_ATOMS: atom_id res chain seq x y z
N MET A 1 27.03 12.13 28.28
CA MET A 1 25.59 11.92 28.53
C MET A 1 25.41 10.45 28.83
N ASP A 2 24.55 10.10 29.77
CA ASP A 2 24.25 8.69 30.04
C ASP A 2 23.33 8.19 28.92
N LEU A 3 23.96 7.66 27.88
CA LEU A 3 23.32 7.34 26.61
C LEU A 3 22.29 6.20 26.77
N VAL A 4 22.50 5.33 27.75
CA VAL A 4 21.53 4.32 28.19
C VAL A 4 20.24 4.97 28.72
N THR A 5 20.34 6.02 29.54
CA THR A 5 19.15 6.73 30.04
C THR A 5 18.40 7.47 28.92
N LEU A 6 19.12 7.92 27.88
CA LEU A 6 18.50 8.55 26.71
C LEU A 6 17.75 7.51 25.87
N GLN A 7 18.34 6.33 25.63
CA GLN A 7 17.68 5.25 24.92
C GLN A 7 16.40 4.79 25.61
N ASN A 8 16.44 4.57 26.93
CA ASN A 8 15.26 4.18 27.70
C ASN A 8 14.15 5.25 27.66
N LYS A 9 14.52 6.54 27.63
CA LYS A 9 13.54 7.63 27.45
C LYS A 9 12.94 7.63 26.05
N LEU A 10 13.77 7.48 25.01
CA LEU A 10 13.34 7.44 23.61
C LEU A 10 12.43 6.25 23.33
N ASP A 11 12.71 5.09 23.92
CA ASP A 11 11.85 3.90 23.79
C ASP A 11 10.47 4.15 24.40
N ASN A 12 10.41 4.55 25.67
CA ASN A 12 9.15 4.87 26.35
C ASN A 12 8.34 5.96 25.63
N ILE A 13 9.02 6.99 25.11
CA ILE A 13 8.39 8.05 24.31
C ILE A 13 7.83 7.47 23.01
N SER A 14 8.62 6.67 22.28
CA SER A 14 8.17 6.06 21.01
C SER A 14 6.96 5.17 21.22
N PHE A 15 6.98 4.32 22.25
CA PHE A 15 5.86 3.49 22.65
C PHE A 15 4.61 4.31 22.95
N PHE A 16 4.74 5.35 23.78
CA PHE A 16 3.61 6.21 24.15
C PHE A 16 3.04 6.96 22.94
N VAL A 17 3.90 7.51 22.09
CA VAL A 17 3.48 8.23 20.87
C VAL A 17 2.76 7.28 19.90
N LEU A 18 3.27 6.06 19.69
CA LEU A 18 2.61 5.05 18.85
C LEU A 18 1.26 4.62 19.42
N PHE A 19 1.17 4.45 20.74
CA PHE A 19 -0.09 4.11 21.41
C PHE A 19 -1.14 5.21 21.23
N VAL A 20 -0.79 6.47 21.50
CA VAL A 20 -1.69 7.61 21.29
C VAL A 20 -2.08 7.74 19.81
N THR A 21 -1.12 7.56 18.90
CA THR A 21 -1.35 7.61 17.45
C THR A 21 -2.34 6.53 17.00
N MET A 22 -2.21 5.30 17.50
CA MET A 22 -3.16 4.21 17.24
C MET A 22 -4.59 4.61 17.67
N LEU A 23 -4.74 5.17 18.88
CA LEU A 23 -6.04 5.64 19.35
C LEU A 23 -6.61 6.76 18.47
N ILE A 24 -5.78 7.70 18.03
CA ILE A 24 -6.20 8.79 17.13
C ILE A 24 -6.73 8.22 15.80
N TYR A 25 -6.06 7.23 15.20
CA TYR A 25 -6.55 6.60 13.97
C TYR A 25 -7.88 5.89 14.17
N TRP A 26 -8.05 5.17 15.29
CA TRP A 26 -9.30 4.47 15.59
C TRP A 26 -10.45 5.44 15.89
N VAL A 27 -10.22 6.48 16.68
CA VAL A 27 -11.19 7.55 16.93
C VAL A 27 -11.51 8.30 15.64
N GLY A 28 -10.50 8.55 14.79
CA GLY A 28 -10.66 9.19 13.48
C GLY A 28 -11.46 8.36 12.48
N ALA A 29 -11.45 7.03 12.62
CA ALA A 29 -12.30 6.12 11.87
C ALA A 29 -13.74 6.06 12.43
N ALA A 30 -13.90 6.12 13.75
CA ALA A 30 -15.21 6.14 14.41
C ALA A 30 -15.97 7.47 14.22
N PHE A 31 -15.26 8.61 14.16
CA PHE A 31 -15.83 9.94 14.01
C PHE A 31 -15.27 10.68 12.78
N PRO A 32 -15.73 10.35 11.55
CA PRO A 32 -15.20 10.92 10.31
C PRO A 32 -15.38 12.44 10.20
N LYS A 33 -16.37 13.01 10.91
CA LYS A 33 -16.77 14.42 10.84
C LYS A 33 -15.74 15.39 11.42
N ILE A 34 -14.76 14.92 12.19
CA ILE A 34 -13.75 15.78 12.82
C ILE A 34 -12.55 15.92 11.87
N PRO A 35 -12.26 17.12 11.32
CA PRO A 35 -11.20 17.30 10.33
C PRO A 35 -9.79 17.24 10.93
N TYR A 36 -9.62 17.64 12.20
CA TYR A 36 -8.32 17.73 12.87
C TYR A 36 -7.67 16.38 13.21
N LEU A 37 -8.42 15.27 13.22
CA LEU A 37 -7.88 13.95 13.60
C LEU A 37 -6.94 13.37 12.53
N SER A 38 -7.15 13.69 11.25
CA SER A 38 -6.31 13.22 10.15
C SER A 38 -4.88 13.77 10.21
N PRO A 39 -4.66 15.10 10.24
CA PRO A 39 -3.31 15.64 10.33
C PRO A 39 -2.64 15.30 11.66
N LEU A 40 -3.41 15.16 12.74
CA LEU A 40 -2.88 14.75 14.04
C LEU A 40 -2.35 13.30 14.01
N GLY A 41 -3.05 12.37 13.37
CA GLY A 41 -2.58 10.99 13.18
C GLY A 41 -1.28 10.92 12.39
N ILE A 42 -1.22 11.62 11.25
CA ILE A 42 0.00 11.70 10.41
C ILE A 42 1.16 12.31 11.21
N SER A 43 0.91 13.39 11.95
CA SER A 43 1.92 14.04 12.79
C SER A 43 2.42 13.12 13.91
N GLY A 44 1.51 12.40 14.57
CA GLY A 44 1.85 11.43 15.61
C GLY A 44 2.72 10.31 15.07
N MET A 45 2.34 9.75 13.92
CA MET A 45 3.10 8.70 13.24
C MET A 45 4.48 9.19 12.76
N ALA A 46 4.56 10.41 12.21
CA ALA A 46 5.84 11.01 11.82
C ALA A 46 6.75 11.25 13.04
N THR A 47 6.17 11.65 14.17
CA THR A 47 6.90 11.83 15.43
C THR A 47 7.45 10.50 15.95
N ALA A 48 6.63 9.43 15.94
CA ALA A 48 7.08 8.09 16.30
C ALA A 48 8.20 7.57 15.37
N ASN A 49 8.07 7.82 14.06
CA ASN A 49 9.08 7.43 13.08
C ASN A 49 10.43 8.12 13.34
N LEU A 50 10.40 9.43 13.62
CA LEU A 50 11.61 10.19 13.96
C LEU A 50 12.20 9.77 15.31
N CYS A 51 11.36 9.49 16.31
CA CYS A 51 11.81 9.00 17.61
C CYS A 51 12.53 7.66 17.47
N THR A 52 11.95 6.74 16.70
CA THR A 52 12.54 5.42 16.43
C THR A 52 13.83 5.54 15.62
N ALA A 53 13.88 6.42 14.61
CA ALA A 53 15.10 6.70 13.87
C ALA A 53 16.22 7.27 14.77
N THR A 54 15.85 8.14 15.71
CA THR A 54 16.78 8.73 16.67
C THR A 54 17.30 7.67 17.66
N LEU A 55 16.44 6.75 18.12
CA LEU A 55 16.82 5.62 18.97
C LEU A 55 17.85 4.71 18.25
N LEU A 56 17.56 4.32 17.00
CA LEU A 56 18.47 3.52 16.19
C LEU A 56 19.79 4.25 15.93
N GLY A 57 19.74 5.56 15.64
CA GLY A 57 20.92 6.39 15.45
C GLY A 57 21.79 6.52 16.71
N ALA A 58 21.17 6.71 17.87
CA ALA A 58 21.87 6.72 19.15
C ALA A 58 22.60 5.39 19.40
N ARG A 59 21.92 4.26 19.16
CA ARG A 59 22.52 2.92 19.26
C ARG A 59 23.67 2.70 18.29
N TRP A 60 23.54 3.20 17.06
CA TRP A 60 24.63 3.09 16.08
C TRP A 60 25.88 3.86 16.55
N LEU A 61 25.72 5.07 17.08
CA LEU A 61 26.84 5.89 17.57
C LEU A 61 27.53 5.26 18.79
N GLU A 62 26.79 4.55 19.64
CA GLU A 62 27.33 3.91 20.84
C GLU A 62 28.02 2.58 20.55
N ALA A 63 27.36 1.73 19.77
CA ALA A 63 27.80 0.36 19.56
C ALA A 63 28.86 0.26 18.46
N GLY A 64 28.97 1.28 17.59
CA GLY A 64 29.93 1.31 16.47
C GLY A 64 29.58 0.36 15.32
N TYR A 65 28.41 -0.27 15.35
CA TYR A 65 27.89 -1.13 14.28
C TYR A 65 26.41 -0.79 13.99
N PHE A 66 25.90 -1.24 12.85
CA PHE A 66 24.51 -0.96 12.44
C PHE A 66 23.50 -1.76 13.29
N PRO A 67 22.45 -1.12 13.84
CA PRO A 67 21.54 -1.71 14.82
C PRO A 67 20.57 -2.73 14.20
N ILE A 68 21.06 -3.93 13.92
CA ILE A 68 20.32 -5.11 13.44
C ILE A 68 20.84 -6.41 14.08
N SER A 69 21.73 -6.29 15.07
CA SER A 69 22.51 -7.41 15.59
C SER A 69 21.71 -8.31 16.51
N ASN A 70 20.72 -7.71 17.18
CA ASN A 70 19.89 -8.31 18.20
C ASN A 70 18.43 -8.32 17.72
N LEU A 71 17.62 -9.23 18.28
CA LEU A 71 16.18 -9.27 18.07
C LEU A 71 15.53 -7.93 18.45
N TYR A 72 15.92 -7.34 19.58
CA TYR A 72 15.42 -6.02 19.99
C TYR A 72 15.68 -4.95 18.92
N GLU A 73 16.94 -4.80 18.49
CA GLU A 73 17.33 -3.82 17.46
C GLU A 73 16.60 -4.06 16.13
N SER A 74 16.46 -5.34 15.74
CA SER A 74 15.75 -5.75 14.53
C SER A 74 14.26 -5.40 14.57
N LEU A 75 13.60 -5.52 15.72
CA LEU A 75 12.19 -5.14 15.88
C LEU A 75 11.98 -3.63 15.80
N PHE A 76 12.91 -2.82 16.34
CA PHE A 76 12.85 -1.36 16.16
C PHE A 76 13.15 -0.94 14.73
N PHE A 77 14.10 -1.61 14.05
CA PHE A 77 14.35 -1.40 12.64
C PHE A 77 13.13 -1.78 11.78
N LEU A 78 12.47 -2.90 12.08
CA LEU A 78 11.22 -3.31 11.44
C LEU A 78 10.12 -2.28 11.67
N THR A 79 9.96 -1.81 12.91
CA THR A 79 8.98 -0.80 13.28
C THR A 79 9.20 0.47 12.48
N TRP A 80 10.44 0.97 12.44
CA TRP A 80 10.81 2.13 11.62
C TRP A 80 10.48 1.94 10.14
N GLY A 81 10.74 0.75 9.59
CA GLY A 81 10.36 0.40 8.23
C GLY A 81 8.83 0.45 8.02
N ILE A 82 8.05 -0.15 8.93
CA ILE A 82 6.59 -0.18 8.86
C ILE A 82 6.02 1.24 8.96
N THR A 83 6.50 2.05 9.90
CA THR A 83 6.04 3.44 10.07
C THR A 83 6.43 4.32 8.88
N THR A 84 7.61 4.10 8.28
CA THR A 84 8.04 4.81 7.07
C THR A 84 7.15 4.45 5.87
N VAL A 85 6.93 3.15 5.61
CA VAL A 85 6.07 2.70 4.50
C VAL A 85 4.63 3.13 4.73
N HIS A 86 4.16 3.12 5.99
CA HIS A 86 2.86 3.66 6.36
C HIS A 86 2.71 5.14 5.97
N LEU A 87 3.70 5.99 6.28
CA LEU A 87 3.65 7.41 5.92
C LEU A 87 3.60 7.61 4.41
N ILE A 88 4.34 6.79 3.65
CA ILE A 88 4.28 6.78 2.18
C ILE A 88 2.88 6.36 1.71
N ALA A 89 2.33 5.27 2.26
CA ALA A 89 1.02 4.73 1.92
C ALA A 89 -0.12 5.71 2.24
N GLU A 90 -0.05 6.41 3.37
CA GLU A 90 -1.05 7.40 3.77
C GLU A 90 -0.96 8.67 2.92
N ASN A 91 0.25 9.12 2.56
CA ASN A 91 0.43 10.25 1.65
C ASN A 91 -0.10 9.95 0.24
N MET A 92 0.06 8.70 -0.23
CA MET A 92 -0.49 8.26 -1.51
C MET A 92 -2.01 8.07 -1.50
N SER A 93 -2.57 7.52 -0.41
CA SER A 93 -4.01 7.20 -0.33
C SER A 93 -4.89 8.36 0.08
N ARG A 94 -4.34 9.30 0.86
CA ARG A 94 -5.11 10.27 1.67
C ARG A 94 -6.23 9.63 2.49
N SER A 95 -6.16 8.33 2.74
CA SER A 95 -7.20 7.56 3.43
C SER A 95 -6.74 7.18 4.82
N ARG A 96 -7.56 7.54 5.82
CA ARG A 96 -7.32 7.22 7.23
C ARG A 96 -7.30 5.71 7.51
N LEU A 97 -7.90 4.92 6.62
CA LEU A 97 -8.03 3.46 6.79
C LEU A 97 -6.68 2.74 6.74
N VAL A 98 -5.68 3.33 6.06
CA VAL A 98 -4.32 2.81 6.09
C VAL A 98 -3.79 2.79 7.53
N GLY A 99 -3.92 3.91 8.25
CA GLY A 99 -3.45 4.03 9.64
C GLY A 99 -4.22 3.18 10.64
N VAL A 100 -5.51 2.94 10.40
CA VAL A 100 -6.32 2.03 11.23
C VAL A 100 -5.75 0.61 11.22
N ALA A 101 -5.22 0.16 10.09
CA ALA A 101 -4.69 -1.19 9.92
C ALA A 101 -3.22 -1.31 10.34
N THR A 102 -2.39 -0.31 10.03
CA THR A 102 -0.93 -0.37 10.24
C THR A 102 -0.49 0.09 11.63
N ALA A 103 -1.13 1.11 12.21
CA ALA A 103 -0.76 1.64 13.53
C ALA A 103 -0.81 0.60 14.66
N PRO A 104 -1.83 -0.29 14.79
CA PRO A 104 -1.82 -1.31 15.82
C PRO A 104 -0.70 -2.34 15.64
N VAL A 105 -0.28 -2.62 14.39
CA VAL A 105 0.83 -3.54 14.12
C VAL A 105 2.17 -2.92 14.54
N ALA A 106 2.42 -1.67 14.14
CA ALA A 106 3.62 -0.94 14.56
C ALA A 106 3.70 -0.82 16.09
N MET A 107 2.60 -0.40 16.73
CA MET A 107 2.51 -0.32 18.18
C MET A 107 2.71 -1.69 18.85
N GLY A 108 2.08 -2.75 18.32
CA GLY A 108 2.21 -4.10 18.86
C GLY A 108 3.63 -4.65 18.82
N ILE A 109 4.39 -4.37 17.75
CA ILE A 109 5.80 -4.76 17.65
C ILE A 109 6.64 -4.02 18.69
N THR A 110 6.46 -2.70 18.82
CA THR A 110 7.16 -1.91 19.85
C THR A 110 6.77 -2.34 21.26
N ALA A 111 5.48 -2.62 21.51
CA ALA A 111 4.98 -3.11 22.79
C ALA A 111 5.59 -4.46 23.15
N PHE A 112 5.66 -5.38 22.19
CA PHE A 112 6.33 -6.67 22.37
C PHE A 112 7.82 -6.49 22.68
N ALA A 113 8.50 -5.59 21.97
CA ALA A 113 9.90 -5.32 22.21
C ALA A 113 10.17 -4.72 23.60
N ALA A 114 9.33 -3.78 24.04
CA ALA A 114 9.49 -3.08 25.31
C ALA A 114 9.03 -3.90 26.54
N LEU A 115 7.94 -4.68 26.42
CA LEU A 115 7.30 -5.34 27.55
C LEU A 115 7.63 -6.83 27.68
N SER A 116 7.93 -7.52 26.58
CA SER A 116 8.10 -8.98 26.58
C SER A 116 9.55 -9.43 26.56
N LEU A 117 10.50 -8.58 26.15
CA LEU A 117 11.92 -8.94 26.10
C LEU A 117 12.59 -8.71 27.46
N PRO A 118 13.26 -9.74 28.03
CA PRO A 118 14.08 -9.58 29.24
C PRO A 118 15.16 -8.52 29.06
N PRO A 119 15.55 -7.79 30.12
CA PRO A 119 16.56 -6.72 30.04
C PRO A 119 17.91 -7.22 29.51
N ASP A 120 18.26 -8.48 29.74
CA ASP A 120 19.50 -9.10 29.23
C ASP A 120 19.54 -9.19 27.69
N MET A 121 18.38 -9.24 27.01
CA MET A 121 18.25 -9.19 25.55
C MET A 121 18.09 -7.76 25.02
N GLN A 122 18.00 -6.74 25.88
CA GLN A 122 17.93 -5.33 25.49
C GLN A 122 19.32 -4.68 25.46
N GLU A 123 20.27 -5.27 26.18
CA GLU A 123 21.69 -4.94 26.23
C GLU A 123 22.37 -5.18 24.87
N SER A 124 23.29 -4.29 24.50
CA SER A 124 24.08 -4.37 23.27
C SER A 124 25.17 -5.44 23.42
N ALA A 125 24.85 -6.70 23.13
CA ALA A 125 25.85 -7.75 23.05
C ALA A 125 26.62 -7.64 21.71
N PRO A 126 27.96 -7.53 21.73
CA PRO A 126 28.73 -7.49 20.50
C PRO A 126 28.60 -8.83 19.75
N LEU A 127 28.42 -8.75 18.44
CA LEU A 127 28.27 -9.93 17.59
C LEU A 127 29.48 -10.88 17.75
N VAL A 128 29.18 -12.18 17.80
CA VAL A 128 30.18 -13.24 17.65
C VAL A 128 30.99 -13.00 16.36
N PRO A 129 32.33 -13.16 16.36
CA PRO A 129 33.21 -12.74 15.26
C PRO A 129 32.92 -13.26 13.84
N ALA A 130 32.01 -14.22 13.66
CA ALA A 130 31.58 -14.76 12.38
C ALA A 130 30.60 -13.86 11.58
N LEU A 131 29.99 -12.82 12.19
CA LEU A 131 29.05 -11.89 11.52
C LEU A 131 29.70 -10.58 11.01
N LYS A 132 31.04 -10.52 10.92
CA LYS A 132 31.80 -9.33 10.46
C LYS A 132 31.86 -9.14 8.94
N SER A 133 30.91 -9.67 8.18
CA SER A 133 30.82 -9.41 6.74
C SER A 133 29.89 -8.23 6.48
N ASN A 134 30.36 -7.27 5.67
CA ASN A 134 29.52 -6.16 5.16
C ASN A 134 28.31 -6.70 4.37
N TRP A 135 28.41 -7.91 3.82
CA TRP A 135 27.36 -8.55 3.05
C TRP A 135 26.18 -9.03 3.91
N LEU A 136 26.46 -9.56 5.11
CA LEU A 136 25.40 -9.95 6.05
C LEU A 136 24.55 -8.74 6.47
N MET A 137 25.22 -7.61 6.72
CA MET A 137 24.55 -6.38 7.13
C MET A 137 23.64 -5.81 6.03
N MET A 138 24.08 -5.87 4.77
CA MET A 138 23.23 -5.52 3.62
C MET A 138 22.05 -6.50 3.48
N HIS A 139 22.30 -7.81 3.59
CA HIS A 139 21.26 -8.84 3.48
C HIS A 139 20.12 -8.64 4.49
N VAL A 140 20.45 -8.57 5.77
CA VAL A 140 19.45 -8.51 6.83
C VAL A 140 18.67 -7.21 6.77
N SER A 141 19.33 -6.07 6.50
CA SER A 141 18.65 -4.78 6.40
C SER A 141 17.66 -4.73 5.22
N ILE A 142 18.03 -5.23 4.04
CA ILE A 142 17.13 -5.21 2.88
C ILE A 142 15.99 -6.23 3.00
N MET A 143 16.23 -7.38 3.64
CA MET A 143 15.20 -8.36 3.97
C MET A 143 14.17 -7.77 4.93
N MET A 144 14.61 -7.10 6.00
CA MET A 144 13.73 -6.46 6.97
C MET A 144 12.93 -5.30 6.36
N LEU A 145 13.56 -4.50 5.49
CA LEU A 145 12.85 -3.45 4.73
C LEU A 145 11.79 -4.05 3.80
N SER A 146 12.10 -5.16 3.12
CA SER A 146 11.14 -5.89 2.28
C SER A 146 9.95 -6.40 3.11
N TYR A 147 10.21 -7.02 4.26
CA TYR A 147 9.14 -7.48 5.15
C TYR A 147 8.26 -6.34 5.65
N ALA A 148 8.83 -5.19 6.01
CA ALA A 148 8.05 -4.01 6.36
C ALA A 148 7.13 -3.57 5.21
N THR A 149 7.65 -3.48 3.98
CA THR A 149 6.85 -3.11 2.81
C THR A 149 5.73 -4.10 2.52
N LEU A 150 6.03 -5.40 2.48
CA LEU A 150 5.04 -6.44 2.21
C LEU A 150 4.00 -6.56 3.31
N MET A 151 4.38 -6.37 4.58
CA MET A 151 3.46 -6.36 5.70
C MET A 151 2.48 -5.19 5.61
N VAL A 152 2.94 -3.97 5.32
CA VAL A 152 2.05 -2.83 5.11
C VAL A 152 1.14 -3.04 3.89
N GLY A 153 1.68 -3.55 2.78
CA GLY A 153 0.90 -3.88 1.59
C GLY A 153 -0.22 -4.89 1.90
N ALA A 154 0.11 -5.97 2.61
CA ALA A 154 -0.85 -6.98 3.04
C ALA A 154 -1.92 -6.41 3.99
N LEU A 155 -1.55 -5.53 4.93
CA LEU A 155 -2.50 -4.88 5.83
C LEU A 155 -3.47 -3.96 5.08
N VAL A 156 -2.99 -3.23 4.07
CA VAL A 156 -3.83 -2.40 3.20
C VAL A 156 -4.76 -3.28 2.34
N ALA A 157 -4.27 -4.42 1.84
CA ALA A 157 -5.09 -5.41 1.13
C ALA A 157 -6.20 -6.01 2.02
N ILE A 158 -5.87 -6.31 3.27
CA ILE A 158 -6.86 -6.78 4.27
C ILE A 158 -7.88 -5.68 4.53
N ALA A 159 -7.45 -4.43 4.70
CA ALA A 159 -8.35 -3.29 4.88
C ALA A 159 -9.31 -3.13 3.67
N PHE A 160 -8.80 -3.29 2.45
CA PHE A 160 -9.62 -3.34 1.24
C PHE A 160 -10.68 -4.45 1.29
N LEU A 161 -10.29 -5.68 1.61
CA LEU A 161 -11.20 -6.82 1.69
C LEU A 161 -12.28 -6.63 2.76
N VAL A 162 -11.94 -6.01 3.89
CA VAL A 162 -12.89 -5.68 4.96
C VAL A 162 -13.94 -4.66 4.48
N ILE A 163 -13.59 -3.76 3.57
CA ILE A 163 -14.51 -2.75 3.02
C ILE A 163 -15.42 -3.33 1.94
N THR A 164 -14.92 -4.29 1.15
CA THR A 164 -15.63 -4.85 -0.01
C THR A 164 -16.46 -6.10 0.31
N ARG A 165 -16.53 -6.52 1.58
CA ARG A 165 -17.21 -7.73 2.08
C ARG A 165 -18.48 -8.11 1.29
N GLY A 166 -18.33 -9.08 0.37
CA GLY A 166 -19.43 -9.75 -0.32
C GLY A 166 -20.05 -9.01 -1.50
N GLN A 167 -19.43 -7.96 -2.03
CA GLN A 167 -19.95 -7.17 -3.15
C GLN A 167 -19.17 -7.45 -4.43
N ASN A 168 -19.89 -7.54 -5.56
CA ASN A 168 -19.27 -7.65 -6.89
C ASN A 168 -18.57 -6.32 -7.22
N VAL A 169 -17.28 -6.25 -6.93
CA VAL A 169 -16.44 -5.12 -7.31
C VAL A 169 -15.82 -5.43 -8.67
N GLU A 170 -16.32 -4.79 -9.73
CA GLU A 170 -15.60 -4.74 -11.01
C GLU A 170 -14.40 -3.80 -10.85
N LEU A 171 -13.31 -4.31 -10.26
CA LEU A 171 -12.04 -3.60 -10.19
C LEU A 171 -11.47 -3.49 -11.61
N ARG A 172 -11.57 -2.31 -12.21
CA ARG A 172 -10.97 -2.02 -13.51
C ARG A 172 -9.51 -1.59 -13.33
N GLY A 173 -8.67 -2.59 -13.04
CA GLY A 173 -7.24 -2.39 -12.85
C GLY A 173 -6.54 -1.95 -14.13
N SER A 174 -5.72 -0.90 -14.05
CA SER A 174 -4.71 -0.62 -15.07
C SER A 174 -3.38 -1.24 -14.62
N SER A 175 -2.71 -1.98 -15.50
CA SER A 175 -1.42 -2.65 -15.25
C SER A 175 -0.33 -1.71 -14.68
N VAL A 176 -0.48 -0.39 -14.89
CA VAL A 176 0.43 0.67 -14.42
C VAL A 176 -0.13 1.50 -13.25
N GLY A 177 -1.27 1.13 -12.67
CA GLY A 177 -1.87 1.81 -11.52
C GLY A 177 -2.33 3.26 -11.78
N THR A 178 -2.47 3.67 -13.05
CA THR A 178 -2.93 5.01 -13.48
C THR A 178 -4.46 5.18 -13.51
N GLY A 179 -5.23 4.13 -13.20
CA GLY A 179 -6.71 4.17 -13.15
C GLY A 179 -7.39 4.43 -14.50
N GLY A 180 -6.67 4.30 -15.62
CA GLY A 180 -7.24 4.40 -16.97
C GLY A 180 -7.60 3.03 -17.51
N TYR A 181 -8.87 2.82 -17.87
CA TYR A 181 -9.34 1.58 -18.49
C TYR A 181 -9.87 1.84 -19.90
N ARG A 182 -9.79 0.84 -20.78
CA ARG A 182 -10.40 0.88 -22.11
C ARG A 182 -11.87 0.49 -21.98
N SER A 183 -12.77 1.44 -22.23
CA SER A 183 -14.22 1.18 -22.27
C SER A 183 -14.66 0.95 -23.71
N LYS A 184 -15.40 -0.14 -23.96
CA LYS A 184 -16.02 -0.42 -25.25
C LYS A 184 -17.38 0.30 -25.29
N ASN A 185 -17.48 1.39 -26.04
CA ASN A 185 -18.77 2.02 -26.28
C ASN A 185 -19.59 1.14 -27.23
N ASN A 186 -20.61 0.47 -26.72
CA ASN A 186 -21.69 -0.06 -27.55
C ASN A 186 -22.62 1.10 -27.92
N LEU A 187 -22.18 1.98 -28.84
CA LEU A 187 -23.10 2.90 -29.51
C LEU A 187 -24.00 2.08 -30.45
N PRO A 188 -25.32 2.34 -30.56
CA PRO A 188 -26.25 1.52 -31.35
C PRO A 188 -25.97 1.43 -32.86
N ASN A 189 -25.04 2.23 -33.39
CA ASN A 189 -24.82 2.38 -34.82
C ASN A 189 -23.39 2.03 -35.26
N ASN A 190 -22.89 0.82 -34.95
CA ASN A 190 -21.63 0.37 -35.53
C ASN A 190 -21.84 -0.81 -36.47
N LEU A 191 -21.52 -0.54 -37.73
CA LEU A 191 -21.21 -1.48 -38.78
C LEU A 191 -20.14 -2.46 -38.26
N PRO A 192 -20.17 -3.75 -38.64
CA PRO A 192 -19.24 -4.76 -38.13
C PRO A 192 -17.81 -4.41 -38.56
N GLY A 193 -16.97 -3.96 -37.61
CA GLY A 193 -15.54 -3.73 -37.86
C GLY A 193 -14.88 -2.61 -37.05
N ASN A 194 -15.63 -1.63 -36.50
CA ASN A 194 -15.03 -0.50 -35.80
C ASN A 194 -15.19 -0.56 -34.27
N SER A 195 -14.21 -1.18 -33.59
CA SER A 195 -14.16 -1.18 -32.12
C SER A 195 -13.46 0.07 -31.60
N ASN A 196 -14.22 1.17 -31.48
CA ASN A 196 -13.73 2.41 -30.86
C ASN A 196 -13.54 2.21 -29.34
N PHE A 197 -12.34 1.79 -28.92
CA PHE A 197 -11.95 1.78 -27.51
C PHE A 197 -11.58 3.20 -27.07
N LYS A 198 -12.35 3.80 -26.14
CA LYS A 198 -11.95 5.05 -25.48
C LYS A 198 -11.26 4.75 -24.15
N LEU A 199 -10.12 5.40 -23.92
CA LEU A 199 -9.46 5.41 -22.62
C LEU A 199 -10.28 6.31 -21.68
N GLN A 200 -10.89 5.71 -20.66
CA GLN A 200 -11.69 6.42 -19.67
C GLN A 200 -10.95 6.39 -18.33
N ARG A 201 -10.78 7.56 -17.73
CA ARG A 201 -10.21 7.73 -16.39
C ARG A 201 -11.35 7.81 -15.39
N ASN A 202 -11.21 7.14 -14.24
CA ASN A 202 -12.18 7.19 -13.15
C ASN A 202 -12.36 8.67 -12.70
N GLY A 203 -13.55 9.23 -12.94
CA GLY A 203 -13.85 10.67 -12.81
C GLY A 203 -14.55 11.29 -14.02
N ASN A 204 -14.61 10.59 -15.16
CA ASN A 204 -15.24 11.06 -16.39
C ASN A 204 -16.63 10.44 -16.59
N ASP A 205 -17.40 10.22 -15.52
CA ASP A 205 -18.80 9.85 -15.68
C ASP A 205 -19.50 11.02 -16.36
N PRO A 206 -20.09 10.86 -17.57
CA PRO A 206 -20.96 11.89 -18.09
C PRO A 206 -22.16 11.97 -17.15
N ILE A 207 -22.20 13.03 -16.33
CA ILE A 207 -23.43 13.51 -15.72
C ILE A 207 -24.46 13.54 -16.84
N SER A 208 -25.55 12.80 -16.65
CA SER A 208 -26.56 12.62 -17.68
C SER A 208 -27.10 13.96 -18.18
N GLN A 209 -27.45 13.95 -19.46
CA GLN A 209 -28.23 14.94 -20.23
C GLN A 209 -27.44 15.91 -21.12
N ALA A 210 -27.41 15.57 -22.41
CA ALA A 210 -27.81 16.53 -23.43
C ALA A 210 -28.80 15.82 -24.36
N VAL A 211 -30.09 16.11 -24.16
CA VAL A 211 -31.08 15.95 -25.22
C VAL A 211 -30.62 16.86 -26.35
N VAL A 212 -30.09 16.29 -27.42
CA VAL A 212 -29.87 17.03 -28.67
C VAL A 212 -30.93 16.54 -29.63
N THR A 213 -31.99 17.34 -29.72
CA THR A 213 -32.95 17.34 -30.81
C THR A 213 -32.20 17.41 -32.14
N SER A 214 -32.53 16.50 -33.04
CA SER A 214 -32.16 16.56 -34.45
C SER A 214 -32.45 17.94 -35.03
N ASP A 215 -31.49 18.53 -35.76
CA ASP A 215 -31.80 19.16 -37.05
C ASP A 215 -30.55 19.61 -37.85
N THR A 216 -30.58 19.21 -39.12
CA THR A 216 -30.04 19.81 -40.37
C THR A 216 -28.53 20.11 -40.60
N SER A 217 -28.01 19.38 -41.61
CA SER A 217 -27.18 19.83 -42.76
C SER A 217 -25.83 20.55 -42.56
N SER A 218 -24.72 19.87 -42.91
CA SER A 218 -23.85 20.16 -44.07
C SER A 218 -22.41 19.62 -43.87
N PRO A 219 -21.69 19.22 -44.95
CA PRO A 219 -20.43 18.48 -44.88
C PRO A 219 -19.21 19.38 -45.09
N LEU A 220 -18.07 19.16 -44.39
CA LEU A 220 -16.72 19.53 -44.85
C LEU A 220 -15.63 19.13 -43.85
N ALA A 221 -14.63 18.39 -44.36
CA ALA A 221 -13.22 18.27 -43.92
C ALA A 221 -12.97 17.70 -42.49
N GLU A 222 -11.91 16.96 -42.17
CA GLU A 222 -10.59 16.90 -42.77
C GLU A 222 -9.80 15.70 -42.17
N LEU A 223 -9.04 15.04 -43.05
CA LEU A 223 -7.81 14.27 -42.84
C LEU A 223 -7.80 13.07 -41.88
N GLY A 224 -7.80 11.90 -42.51
CA GLY A 224 -7.28 10.66 -41.94
C GLY A 224 -5.75 10.67 -41.77
N GLN A 225 -5.31 10.05 -40.68
CA GLN A 225 -3.96 9.55 -40.53
C GLN A 225 -4.06 8.10 -40.06
N SER A 226 -3.84 7.20 -41.02
CA SER A 226 -3.60 5.77 -40.82
C SER A 226 -2.17 5.56 -40.31
N ASN A 227 -2.01 4.74 -39.27
CA ASN A 227 -0.85 3.89 -38.94
C ASN A 227 -1.20 3.16 -37.63
N ALA A 228 -0.90 1.89 -37.36
CA ALA A 228 -0.54 0.71 -38.12
C ALA A 228 -0.64 -0.44 -37.09
N ALA A 229 -1.05 -1.63 -37.54
CA ALA A 229 -0.64 -2.94 -37.04
C ALA A 229 -0.67 -3.25 -35.52
N SER A 230 -1.72 -3.98 -35.10
CA SER A 230 -1.56 -5.20 -34.29
C SER A 230 -2.87 -6.00 -34.25
N THR A 231 -3.01 -6.96 -35.17
CA THR A 231 -4.04 -7.99 -35.15
C THR A 231 -3.72 -8.98 -34.03
N THR A 232 -4.61 -9.17 -33.06
CA THR A 232 -4.63 -10.38 -32.21
C THR A 232 -6.08 -10.85 -32.07
N ALA A 233 -6.24 -12.17 -32.11
CA ALA A 233 -7.42 -12.92 -32.56
C ALA A 233 -8.72 -12.65 -31.78
N VAL A 234 -9.83 -12.49 -32.51
CA VAL A 234 -11.20 -12.49 -31.99
C VAL A 234 -11.68 -13.94 -31.95
N LEU A 235 -12.06 -14.46 -30.78
CA LEU A 235 -12.86 -15.69 -30.69
C LEU A 235 -14.30 -15.36 -31.12
N ASP A 236 -14.80 -16.14 -32.06
CA ASP A 236 -16.18 -16.08 -32.53
C ASP A 236 -17.11 -16.67 -31.46
N LEU A 237 -18.17 -15.93 -31.11
CA LEU A 237 -19.11 -16.34 -30.07
C LEU A 237 -20.23 -17.16 -30.72
N VAL A 238 -20.19 -18.49 -30.55
CA VAL A 238 -21.29 -19.38 -30.95
C VAL A 238 -22.50 -19.10 -30.06
N THR A 239 -23.55 -18.52 -30.65
CA THR A 239 -24.85 -18.31 -30.02
C THR A 239 -25.63 -19.62 -29.97
N THR A 240 -25.98 -20.11 -28.78
CA THR A 240 -27.07 -21.08 -28.59
C THR A 240 -28.34 -20.35 -28.12
N PRO A 241 -29.55 -20.76 -28.51
CA PRO A 241 -30.78 -20.02 -28.21
C PRO A 241 -31.32 -20.30 -26.80
N ASP A 242 -31.80 -19.22 -26.18
CA ASP A 242 -32.75 -19.07 -25.07
C ASP A 242 -33.02 -20.25 -24.10
N SER A 243 -32.74 -20.00 -22.81
CA SER A 243 -33.45 -20.62 -21.70
C SER A 243 -33.61 -19.60 -20.55
N PRO A 244 -34.75 -19.56 -19.84
CA PRO A 244 -35.13 -18.41 -19.01
C PRO A 244 -34.28 -18.30 -17.74
N LEU A 245 -33.84 -17.07 -17.44
CA LEU A 245 -33.08 -16.65 -16.27
C LEU A 245 -33.69 -17.14 -14.94
N PRO A 246 -32.95 -17.84 -14.06
CA PRO A 246 -33.23 -17.81 -12.64
C PRO A 246 -32.75 -16.47 -12.08
N SER A 247 -33.63 -15.80 -11.33
CA SER A 247 -33.40 -14.52 -10.67
C SER A 247 -32.10 -14.50 -9.86
N VAL A 248 -31.06 -13.88 -10.43
CA VAL A 248 -29.83 -13.61 -9.69
C VAL A 248 -30.13 -12.51 -8.67
N SER A 249 -30.13 -12.93 -7.41
CA SER A 249 -30.11 -12.11 -6.21
C SER A 249 -29.32 -10.82 -6.44
N THR A 250 -30.00 -9.68 -6.34
CA THR A 250 -29.41 -8.35 -6.39
C THR A 250 -28.53 -8.16 -5.15
N ALA A 251 -27.26 -8.56 -5.26
CA ALA A 251 -26.25 -8.18 -4.29
C ALA A 251 -26.25 -6.63 -4.17
N PRO A 252 -26.20 -6.08 -2.95
CA PRO A 252 -26.27 -4.63 -2.77
C PRO A 252 -25.05 -3.98 -3.41
N THR A 253 -25.27 -3.13 -4.41
CA THR A 253 -24.22 -2.35 -5.06
C THR A 253 -23.60 -1.35 -4.06
N LEU A 254 -22.27 -1.22 -4.09
CA LEU A 254 -21.53 -0.30 -3.22
C LEU A 254 -21.92 1.16 -3.48
N SER A 255 -21.97 1.98 -2.42
CA SER A 255 -22.05 3.43 -2.58
C SER A 255 -20.81 3.96 -3.33
N PRO A 256 -20.93 4.97 -4.20
CA PRO A 256 -19.82 5.45 -5.05
C PRO A 256 -18.58 5.90 -4.26
N GLN A 257 -18.76 6.47 -3.07
CA GLN A 257 -17.66 6.86 -2.19
C GLN A 257 -16.87 5.65 -1.66
N ARG A 258 -17.54 4.54 -1.33
CA ARG A 258 -16.88 3.31 -0.87
C ARG A 258 -16.12 2.65 -2.01
N LEU A 259 -16.64 2.70 -3.24
CA LEU A 259 -15.97 2.19 -4.43
C LEU A 259 -14.67 2.95 -4.70
N SER A 260 -14.70 4.29 -4.65
CA SER A 260 -13.50 5.13 -4.81
C SER A 260 -12.43 4.87 -3.74
N ILE A 261 -12.83 4.65 -2.47
CA ILE A 261 -11.91 4.31 -1.39
C ILE A 261 -11.31 2.90 -1.61
N ALA A 262 -12.13 1.94 -2.03
CA ALA A 262 -11.70 0.58 -2.32
C ALA A 262 -10.68 0.55 -3.47
N ASP A 263 -10.96 1.24 -4.58
CA ASP A 263 -10.03 1.37 -5.70
C ASP A 263 -8.69 2.01 -5.27
N THR A 264 -8.75 3.01 -4.40
CA THR A 264 -7.55 3.69 -3.89
C THR A 264 -6.70 2.76 -3.03
N LEU A 265 -7.33 1.97 -2.15
CA LEU A 265 -6.63 1.01 -1.29
C LEU A 265 -6.04 -0.15 -2.10
N ASP A 266 -6.77 -0.67 -3.09
CA ASP A 266 -6.28 -1.74 -3.97
C ASP A 266 -5.06 -1.27 -4.79
N ASN A 267 -5.14 -0.07 -5.38
CA ASN A 267 -4.03 0.51 -6.14
C ASN A 267 -2.77 0.68 -5.28
N ILE A 268 -2.93 1.11 -4.03
CA ILE A 268 -1.81 1.36 -3.13
C ILE A 268 -1.24 0.06 -2.59
N SER A 269 -2.09 -0.89 -2.24
CA SER A 269 -1.68 -2.26 -1.93
C SER A 269 -0.82 -2.83 -3.05
N TYR A 270 -1.31 -2.75 -4.31
CA TYR A 270 -0.58 -3.22 -5.48
C TYR A 270 0.78 -2.53 -5.65
N ARG A 271 0.86 -1.20 -5.48
CA ARG A 271 2.12 -0.46 -5.58
C ARG A 271 3.11 -0.81 -4.48
N ILE A 272 2.66 -0.90 -3.22
CA ILE A 272 3.53 -1.22 -2.08
C ILE A 272 4.05 -2.65 -2.20
N ILE A 273 3.18 -3.60 -2.54
CA ILE A 273 3.56 -4.99 -2.80
C ILE A 273 4.52 -5.08 -3.99
N GLY A 274 4.25 -4.31 -5.06
CA GLY A 274 5.12 -4.18 -6.23
C GLY A 274 6.52 -3.62 -5.91
N LEU A 275 6.67 -2.81 -4.86
CA LEU A 275 7.98 -2.39 -4.34
C LEU A 275 8.62 -3.45 -3.43
N GLY A 276 7.82 -4.18 -2.65
CA GLY A 276 8.31 -5.17 -1.69
C GLY A 276 8.94 -6.41 -2.34
N PHE A 277 8.40 -6.90 -3.46
CA PHE A 277 8.93 -8.08 -4.15
C PHE A 277 10.34 -7.89 -4.75
N PRO A 278 10.64 -6.77 -5.44
CA PRO A 278 12.01 -6.46 -5.85
C PRO A 278 12.98 -6.37 -4.67
N LEU A 279 12.57 -5.71 -3.58
CA LEU A 279 13.39 -5.65 -2.36
C LEU A 279 13.64 -7.04 -1.77
N LEU A 280 12.62 -7.91 -1.76
CA LEU A 280 12.74 -9.31 -1.31
C LEU A 280 13.73 -10.06 -2.19
N THR A 281 13.63 -9.90 -3.51
CA THR A 281 14.51 -10.56 -4.48
C THR A 281 15.96 -10.14 -4.28
N ILE A 282 16.21 -8.84 -4.14
CA ILE A 282 17.54 -8.32 -3.82
C ILE A 282 18.02 -8.92 -2.49
N GLY A 283 17.14 -9.00 -1.48
CA GLY A 283 17.46 -9.65 -0.21
C GLY A 283 17.82 -11.12 -0.32
N ILE A 284 17.12 -11.90 -1.14
CA ILE A 284 17.42 -13.32 -1.36
C ILE A 284 18.77 -13.49 -2.07
N ILE A 285 19.02 -12.70 -3.12
CA ILE A 285 20.33 -12.67 -3.79
C ILE A 285 21.41 -12.23 -2.78
N ALA A 286 21.07 -11.25 -1.93
CA ALA A 286 21.89 -10.77 -0.82
C ALA A 286 22.14 -11.84 0.25
N GLY A 287 21.33 -12.90 0.33
CA GLY A 287 21.62 -14.04 1.20
C GLY A 287 22.58 -15.02 0.53
N ALA A 288 22.37 -15.25 -0.77
CA ALA A 288 23.10 -16.24 -1.55
C ALA A 288 24.60 -15.93 -1.67
N VAL A 289 25.00 -14.67 -1.95
CA VAL A 289 26.44 -14.35 -2.05
C VAL A 289 27.09 -14.31 -0.67
N TRP A 290 26.37 -13.91 0.39
CA TRP A 290 26.90 -14.03 1.76
C TRP A 290 27.19 -15.50 2.09
N ALA A 291 26.28 -16.41 1.77
CA ALA A 291 26.48 -17.85 1.98
C ALA A 291 27.64 -18.44 1.15
N ASN A 292 28.06 -17.76 0.09
CA ASN A 292 29.25 -18.13 -0.69
C ASN A 292 30.55 -17.50 -0.16
N GLU A 293 30.46 -16.39 0.59
CA GLU A 293 31.60 -15.71 1.21
C GLU A 293 31.89 -16.18 2.65
N ALA A 294 30.90 -16.78 3.33
CA ALA A 294 30.99 -17.29 4.70
C ALA A 294 31.64 -18.69 4.76
#